data_AF-A0A2G6QUU5-F1
#
_entry.id   AF-A0A2G6QUU5-F1
#
_cell.length_a   1.000
_cell.length_b   1.000
_cell.length_c   1.000
_cell.angle_alpha   90.00
_cell.angle_beta   90.00
_cell.angle_gamma   90.00
#
_symmetry.space_group_name_H-M   'P 1'
#
loop_
_entity.id
_entity.type
_entity.pdbx_description
1 polymer ?
#
loop_
_entity_poly.entity_id
_entity_poly.type
_entity_poly.pdbx_seq_one_letter_code
_entity_poly.pdbx_strand_id
1 'polypeptide(L)'
;MEKKKLNLLNDFAKASDEQWLEVVTRDLKGADFERKLVWRTKEGINVQPFYRAKDIDGLKITDLQPNVFPYLRGTKTNNDWYIRQNINAKDP
;
A
#
# COMPACT_ATOMS: atom_id res chain seq x y z
N MET A 1 -9.47 -17.81 28.06
CA MET A 1 -10.18 -18.41 26.92
C MET A 1 -9.30 -18.22 25.68
N GLU A 2 -8.68 -19.29 25.19
CA GLU A 2 -7.89 -19.24 23.95
C GLU A 2 -8.80 -18.93 22.76
N LYS A 3 -8.45 -17.90 21.97
CA LYS A 3 -9.09 -17.65 20.68
C LYS A 3 -8.67 -18.76 19.72
N LYS A 4 -9.58 -19.68 19.41
CA LYS A 4 -9.40 -20.68 18.35
C LYS A 4 -9.07 -19.95 17.04
N LYS A 5 -7.90 -20.22 16.46
CA LYS A 5 -7.42 -19.58 15.22
C LYS A 5 -8.37 -19.93 14.07
N LEU A 6 -9.13 -18.95 13.58
CA LEU A 6 -10.02 -19.09 12.43
C LEU A 6 -9.18 -19.13 11.15
N ASN A 7 -9.29 -20.22 10.39
CA ASN A 7 -8.61 -20.39 9.11
C ASN A 7 -9.56 -20.07 7.95
N LEU A 8 -9.92 -18.80 7.81
CA LEU A 8 -10.98 -18.31 6.91
C LEU A 8 -10.76 -18.59 5.42
N LEU A 9 -9.51 -18.81 4.99
CA LEU A 9 -9.14 -18.94 3.58
C LEU A 9 -8.90 -20.38 3.13
N ASN A 10 -8.89 -21.36 4.04
CA ASN A 10 -8.56 -22.74 3.69
C ASN A 10 -9.71 -23.49 3.01
N ASP A 11 -10.94 -23.00 3.19
CA ASP A 11 -12.14 -23.60 2.58
C ASP A 11 -12.25 -23.27 1.07
N PHE A 12 -11.37 -22.42 0.54
CA PHE A 12 -11.36 -21.97 -0.84
C PHE A 12 -10.04 -22.32 -1.53
N ALA A 13 -10.11 -22.57 -2.84
CA ALA A 13 -8.91 -22.71 -3.65
C ALA A 13 -8.12 -21.38 -3.64
N LYS A 14 -6.79 -21.46 -3.56
CA LYS A 14 -5.94 -20.27 -3.64
C LYS A 14 -6.10 -19.63 -5.02
N ALA A 15 -6.51 -18.37 -5.06
CA ALA A 15 -6.57 -17.60 -6.29
C ALA A 15 -5.16 -17.25 -6.76
N SER A 16 -4.86 -17.52 -8.04
CA SER A 16 -3.60 -17.12 -8.66
C SER A 16 -3.64 -15.64 -9.12
N ASP A 17 -2.49 -15.14 -9.57
CA ASP A 17 -2.39 -13.80 -10.13
C ASP A 17 -3.10 -13.71 -11.48
N GLU A 18 -2.94 -14.74 -12.30
CA GLU A 18 -3.54 -14.88 -13.62
C GLU A 18 -5.06 -14.92 -13.50
N GLN A 19 -5.60 -15.75 -12.60
CA GLN A 19 -7.05 -15.86 -12.38
C GLN A 19 -7.67 -14.51 -11.99
N TRP A 20 -6.95 -13.70 -11.22
CA TRP A 20 -7.43 -12.38 -10.82
C TRP A 20 -7.37 -11.37 -11.99
N LEU A 21 -6.28 -11.39 -12.77
CA LEU A 21 -6.13 -10.55 -13.96
C LEU A 21 -7.16 -10.89 -15.05
N GLU A 22 -7.50 -12.16 -15.21
CA GLU A 22 -8.56 -12.62 -16.11
C GLU A 22 -9.92 -12.03 -15.73
N VAL A 23 -10.27 -12.05 -14.44
CA VAL A 23 -11.52 -11.46 -13.93
C VAL A 23 -11.54 -9.96 -14.22
N VAL A 24 -10.45 -9.24 -13.93
CA VAL A 24 -10.39 -7.79 -14.20
C VAL A 24 -10.50 -7.49 -15.69
N THR A 25 -9.81 -8.26 -16.54
CA THR A 25 -9.87 -8.08 -18.00
C THR A 25 -11.27 -8.30 -18.55
N ARG A 26 -11.98 -9.32 -18.03
CA ARG A 26 -13.38 -9.58 -18.35
C ARG A 26 -14.28 -8.41 -17.93
N ASP A 27 -14.08 -7.88 -16.73
CA ASP A 27 -14.87 -6.78 -16.19
C ASP A 27 -14.63 -5.46 -16.93
N LEU A 28 -13.41 -5.27 -17.45
CA LEU A 28 -13.05 -4.16 -18.35
C LEU A 28 -13.67 -4.27 -19.75
N LYS A 29 -14.35 -5.39 -20.09
CA LYS A 29 -14.99 -5.62 -21.40
C LYS A 29 -14.03 -5.41 -22.58
N GLY A 30 -12.77 -5.82 -22.42
CA GLY A 30 -11.73 -5.65 -23.43
C GLY A 30 -11.12 -4.24 -23.50
N ALA A 31 -11.45 -3.34 -22.59
CA ALA A 31 -10.73 -2.08 -22.44
C ALA A 31 -9.31 -2.33 -21.93
N ASP A 32 -8.36 -1.58 -22.47
CA ASP A 32 -6.94 -1.65 -22.10
C ASP A 32 -6.73 -1.36 -20.61
N PHE A 33 -6.18 -2.34 -19.88
CA PHE A 33 -5.94 -2.30 -18.43
C PHE A 33 -5.01 -1.13 -18.06
N GLU A 34 -3.89 -0.99 -18.77
CA GLU A 34 -2.89 0.04 -18.53
C GLU A 34 -3.46 1.45 -18.66
N ARG A 35 -4.29 1.69 -19.68
CA ARG A 35 -4.92 3.00 -19.87
C ARG A 35 -6.07 3.25 -18.90
N LYS A 36 -6.76 2.21 -18.42
CA LYS A 36 -7.97 2.36 -17.59
C LYS A 36 -7.71 2.38 -16.10
N LEU A 37 -6.76 1.59 -15.60
CA LEU A 37 -6.60 1.34 -14.17
C LEU A 37 -5.25 1.80 -13.61
N VAL A 38 -4.21 1.94 -14.43
CA VAL A 38 -2.91 2.43 -13.97
C VAL A 38 -2.94 3.95 -13.90
N TRP A 39 -2.66 4.49 -12.71
CA TRP A 39 -2.57 5.93 -12.52
C TRP A 39 -1.14 6.40 -12.80
N ARG A 40 -1.00 7.29 -13.79
CA ARG A 40 0.27 7.93 -14.13
C ARG A 40 0.37 9.28 -13.43
N THR A 41 1.28 9.40 -12.48
CA THR A 41 1.52 10.67 -11.79
C THR A 41 2.32 11.63 -12.69
N LYS A 42 2.31 12.93 -12.37
CA LYS A 42 3.05 13.93 -13.16
C LYS A 42 4.56 13.75 -13.06
N GLU A 43 5.00 13.08 -12.00
CA GLU A 43 6.39 12.74 -11.69
C GLU A 43 6.87 11.49 -12.46
N GLY A 44 6.01 10.86 -13.27
CA GLY A 44 6.36 9.68 -14.07
C GLY A 44 6.26 8.35 -13.32
N ILE A 45 5.54 8.31 -12.19
CA ILE A 45 5.31 7.08 -11.42
C ILE A 45 4.01 6.43 -11.90
N ASN A 46 4.07 5.13 -12.23
CA ASN A 46 2.91 4.33 -12.57
C ASN A 46 2.41 3.59 -11.33
N VAL A 47 1.33 4.08 -10.74
CA VAL A 47 0.69 3.46 -9.57
C VAL A 47 -0.24 2.35 -10.05
N GLN A 48 0.06 1.12 -9.62
CA GLN A 48 -0.71 -0.06 -9.97
C GLN A 48 -2.01 -0.12 -9.15
N PRO A 49 -3.11 -0.64 -9.72
CA PRO A 49 -4.41 -0.69 -9.04
C PRO A 49 -4.47 -1.74 -7.91
N PHE A 50 -3.49 -2.65 -7.84
CA PHE A 50 -3.34 -3.61 -6.75
C PHE A 50 -1.87 -3.99 -6.55
N TYR A 51 -1.54 -4.46 -5.35
CA TYR A 51 -0.22 -4.97 -4.98
C TYR A 51 -0.39 -6.29 -4.19
N ARG A 52 0.58 -7.19 -4.30
CA ARG A 52 0.64 -8.50 -3.65
C ARG A 52 1.91 -8.64 -2.83
N ALA A 53 1.99 -9.69 -2.02
CA ALA A 53 3.16 -9.98 -1.18
C ALA A 53 4.47 -10.08 -1.98
N LYS A 54 4.42 -10.54 -3.22
CA LYS A 54 5.59 -10.60 -4.12
C LYS A 54 6.17 -9.22 -4.46
N ASP A 55 5.36 -8.16 -4.43
CA ASP A 55 5.78 -6.80 -4.82
C ASP A 55 6.62 -6.13 -3.73
N ILE A 56 6.61 -6.69 -2.52
CA ILE A 56 7.49 -6.30 -1.42
C ILE A 56 8.57 -7.36 -1.14
N ASP A 57 8.65 -8.41 -1.95
CA ASP A 57 9.63 -9.47 -1.77
C ASP A 57 11.05 -8.92 -1.96
N GLY A 58 11.97 -9.33 -1.09
CA GLY A 58 13.33 -8.81 -1.04
C GLY A 58 13.48 -7.38 -0.48
N LEU A 59 12.39 -6.64 -0.23
CA LEU A 59 12.48 -5.33 0.41
C LEU A 59 12.68 -5.49 1.92
N LYS A 60 13.91 -5.26 2.40
CA LYS A 60 14.27 -5.28 3.84
C LYS A 60 13.56 -4.21 4.68
N ILE A 61 12.71 -3.40 4.06
CA ILE A 61 11.98 -2.29 4.69
C ILE A 61 10.87 -2.75 5.63
N THR A 62 10.35 -3.97 5.42
CA THR A 62 9.24 -4.51 6.21
C THR A 62 9.64 -4.72 7.66
N ASP A 63 10.90 -5.08 7.91
CA ASP A 63 11.38 -5.46 9.24
C ASP A 63 12.01 -4.29 10.02
N LEU A 64 12.16 -3.13 9.36
CA LEU A 64 12.75 -1.95 9.98
C LEU A 64 11.90 -1.43 11.14
N GLN A 65 12.57 -0.93 12.16
CA GLN A 65 11.96 -0.25 13.30
C GLN A 65 12.08 1.28 13.16
N PRO A 66 11.17 2.06 13.77
CA PRO A 66 11.35 3.50 13.88
C PRO A 66 12.64 3.84 14.64
N ASN A 67 13.23 5.03 14.36
CA ASN A 67 14.48 5.51 14.97
C ASN A 67 15.72 4.62 14.70
N VAL A 68 15.75 3.91 13.57
CA VAL A 68 16.91 3.11 13.13
C VAL A 68 17.30 3.52 11.72
N PHE A 69 18.60 3.74 11.45
CA PHE A 69 19.13 4.05 10.12
C PHE A 69 18.67 2.99 9.09
N PRO A 70 18.14 3.37 7.92
CA PRO A 70 18.13 4.69 7.28
C PRO A 70 16.91 5.57 7.62
N TYR A 71 16.24 5.33 8.76
CA TYR A 71 15.11 6.10 9.29
C TYR A 71 13.84 6.07 8.43
N LEU A 72 13.65 5.00 7.65
CA LEU A 72 12.50 4.87 6.75
C LEU A 72 11.14 4.93 7.47
N ARG A 73 11.07 4.42 8.72
CA ARG A 73 9.87 4.47 9.56
C ARG A 73 9.81 5.68 10.50
N GLY A 74 10.63 6.70 10.25
CA GLY A 74 10.72 7.91 11.06
C GLY A 74 11.90 7.92 12.03
N THR A 75 12.20 9.10 12.57
CA THR A 75 13.31 9.37 13.50
C THR A 75 12.92 9.31 14.97
N LYS A 76 11.63 9.13 15.27
CA LYS A 76 11.08 9.03 16.62
C LYS A 76 10.31 7.74 16.76
N THR A 77 10.21 7.24 17.99
CA THR A 77 9.43 6.04 18.34
C THR A 77 8.07 6.38 18.96
N ASN A 78 7.75 7.67 19.11
CA ASN A 78 6.51 8.18 19.68
C ASN A 78 5.73 9.03 18.68
N ASN A 79 4.50 9.39 19.05
CA ASN A 79 3.56 10.15 18.21
C ASN A 79 3.44 11.62 18.64
N ASP A 80 4.50 12.19 19.22
CA ASP A 80 4.49 13.57 19.72
C ASP A 80 4.83 14.56 18.59
N TRP A 81 3.87 14.79 17.69
CA TRP A 81 3.97 15.82 16.66
C TRP A 81 3.57 17.19 17.23
N TYR A 82 4.33 18.23 16.86
CA TYR A 82 4.00 19.60 17.27
C TYR A 82 2.77 20.10 16.50
N ILE A 83 1.81 20.69 17.21
CA ILE A 83 0.77 21.51 16.59
C ILE A 83 1.44 22.82 16.14
N ARG A 84 1.58 23.01 14.82
CA ARG A 84 2.21 24.19 14.22
C ARG A 84 1.16 24.95 13.41
N GLN A 85 0.57 25.98 14.00
CA GLN A 85 -0.31 26.89 13.28
C GLN A 85 0.53 28.05 12.73
N ASN A 86 0.41 28.29 11.41
CA ASN A 86 0.96 29.50 10.83
C ASN A 86 -0.05 30.63 11.01
N ILE A 87 0.33 31.70 11.72
CA ILE A 87 -0.50 32.88 11.95
C ILE A 87 0.07 34.00 11.09
N ASN A 88 -0.71 34.42 10.09
CA ASN A 88 -0.39 35.59 9.28
C ASN A 88 -1.43 36.67 9.57
N ALA A 89 -1.20 37.43 10.63
CA ALA A 89 -2.02 38.60 10.97
C ALA A 89 -1.40 39.84 10.32
N LYS A 90 -2.18 40.53 9.48
CA LYS A 90 -1.73 41.77 8.82
C LYS A 90 -1.73 42.96 9.79
N ASP A 91 -2.54 42.89 10.84
CA ASP A 91 -2.60 43.82 11.97
C ASP A 91 -2.81 43.01 13.27
N PRO A 92 -2.26 43.47 14.41
CA PRO A 92 -2.22 42.73 15.68
C PRO A 92 -3.60 42.49 16.32
#